data_AF-A0A1Q9JXK2-F1
#
_entry.id   AF-A0A1Q9JXK2-F1
#
_cell.length_a   1.000
_cell.length_b   1.000
_cell.length_c   1.000
_cell.angle_alpha   90.00
_cell.angle_beta   90.00
_cell.angle_gamma   90.00
#
_symmetry.space_group_name_H-M   'P 1'
#
loop_
_entity.id
_entity.type
_entity.pdbx_description
1 polymer ?
#
loop_
_entity_poly.entity_id
_entity_poly.type
_entity_poly.pdbx_seq_one_letter_code
_entity_poly.pdbx_strand_id
1 'polypeptide(L)'
;MGKKKRRILSLILTLTMVCSVLMMPTSVQADPLMSLKGDYDAVSPITIQDNKGKIKGSIPEGESEFTIYFRLKEPREIELIPKIQYTSKDTEYNKLIGDLESTATLYHDGKKYRCYQKLEGNDPFSKLEKKTAVLTMKNRTSAVQAYCYFKQLLPAGEYELVYSMPEQVTMGARVLLEYSFTALKEAHDYYGTMIDSNTQKTARKIKVPYNYEDDMSHIGILTHEKGEVYWYKMVLPGERKFTFDLEYALYDSNKRIKIAVINAATGKIEKTYVAKTTGEWDFGEGIIEGMYDNGSFWDNTGLLLKKGTYYVKITADETDTDASFTFTPYVSRAQEPTVTYWALGKKVVKGTCQEPGGRMYALINGKKYKSKEKIGSDGKFSISIPKVKAGTKFDVYVIDAKGYYGNAKTVTVQAIPAPPKVTACKSGTKNIKGSTFAYSTVTVTYNGKTYKANTGKNKSFVIATDTTLKKGKKFTIKVRRSSGNVSKTKTYTIK
;
A
#
# COMPACT_ATOMS: atom_id res chain seq x y z
N MET A 1 71.18 14.40 27.45
CA MET A 1 71.80 15.57 26.77
C MET A 1 70.88 16.05 25.65
N GLY A 2 70.95 17.25 25.08
CA GLY A 2 71.83 18.41 25.32
C GLY A 2 71.21 19.72 24.78
N LYS A 3 71.63 20.87 25.28
CA LYS A 3 70.97 22.18 25.09
C LYS A 3 71.30 22.87 23.75
N LYS A 4 70.34 23.68 23.26
CA LYS A 4 70.47 25.00 22.57
C LYS A 4 71.75 25.31 21.75
N LYS A 5 71.56 25.91 20.57
CA LYS A 5 72.03 27.30 20.28
C LYS A 5 71.37 27.94 19.04
N ARG A 6 71.25 29.27 19.06
CA ARG A 6 70.87 30.16 17.93
C ARG A 6 72.12 30.93 17.47
N ARG A 7 72.19 31.27 16.17
CA ARG A 7 72.60 32.56 15.54
C ARG A 7 72.70 32.30 14.02
N ILE A 8 72.03 33.03 13.11
CA ILE A 8 71.94 34.48 12.86
C ILE A 8 73.24 35.03 12.25
N LEU A 9 73.21 35.25 10.93
CA LEU A 9 73.88 36.35 10.23
C LEU A 9 73.05 36.71 8.98
N SER A 10 73.45 37.75 8.23
CA SER A 10 72.48 38.79 7.87
C SER A 10 72.73 39.47 6.51
N LEU A 11 71.72 39.47 5.63
CA LEU A 11 71.61 40.29 4.41
C LEU A 11 70.10 40.41 4.11
N ILE A 12 69.39 41.54 4.21
CA ILE A 12 69.64 42.93 3.76
C ILE A 12 69.62 43.06 2.23
N LEU A 13 68.40 43.23 1.70
CA LEU A 13 68.11 44.37 0.83
C LEU A 13 66.68 44.87 1.11
N THR A 14 66.42 46.15 0.85
CA THR A 14 65.26 46.89 1.37
C THR A 14 64.32 47.37 0.29
N LEU A 15 63.01 47.38 0.59
CA LEU A 15 62.16 48.52 0.22
C LEU A 15 61.00 48.71 1.23
N THR A 16 60.76 49.96 1.61
CA THR A 16 59.64 50.47 2.43
C THR A 16 58.29 50.18 1.77
N MET A 17 57.18 49.80 2.42
CA MET A 17 56.60 50.03 3.78
C MET A 17 56.10 51.46 4.06
N VAL A 18 54.78 51.58 4.30
CA VAL A 18 54.03 52.49 5.21
C VAL A 18 52.52 52.20 4.96
N CYS A 19 51.54 52.18 5.88
CA CYS A 19 51.35 51.86 7.34
C CYS A 19 49.80 51.82 7.55
N SER A 20 49.14 51.18 8.52
CA SER A 20 49.47 50.29 9.67
C SER A 20 48.21 49.44 9.96
N VAL A 21 48.29 48.15 10.29
CA VAL A 21 48.46 47.56 11.65
C VAL A 21 47.43 48.03 12.70
N LEU A 22 46.55 47.11 13.13
CA LEU A 22 46.43 46.69 14.55
C LEU A 22 45.77 45.29 14.67
N MET A 23 45.82 44.68 15.87
CA MET A 23 45.62 43.23 16.09
C MET A 23 44.28 42.83 16.76
N MET A 24 43.96 41.53 16.69
CA MET A 24 42.79 40.83 17.24
C MET A 24 42.82 40.70 18.79
N PRO A 25 41.71 40.31 19.45
CA PRO A 25 41.57 38.89 19.82
C PRO A 25 40.14 38.27 19.88
N THR A 26 40.10 36.96 19.61
CA THR A 26 39.16 35.89 20.08
C THR A 26 37.74 36.20 20.60
N SER A 27 36.74 35.80 19.80
CA SER A 27 35.53 35.00 20.14
C SER A 27 34.81 35.14 21.51
N VAL A 28 33.54 35.56 21.45
CA VAL A 28 32.44 35.17 22.37
C VAL A 28 31.20 34.81 21.53
N GLN A 29 30.24 34.09 22.11
CA GLN A 29 29.18 33.32 21.42
C GLN A 29 27.75 33.86 21.66
N ALA A 30 26.85 33.51 20.74
CA ALA A 30 25.36 33.49 20.81
C ALA A 30 24.58 34.57 20.01
N ASP A 31 23.51 34.07 19.37
CA ASP A 31 22.52 34.72 18.50
C ASP A 31 21.49 35.54 19.33
N PRO A 32 20.71 36.49 18.74
CA PRO A 32 19.52 36.04 18.02
C PRO A 32 19.13 36.81 16.74
N LEU A 33 18.49 36.06 15.83
CA LEU A 33 17.73 36.50 14.64
C LEU A 33 18.58 37.12 13.51
N MET A 34 19.27 36.23 12.78
CA MET A 34 19.99 36.51 11.54
C MET A 34 19.19 37.35 10.53
N SER A 35 19.57 38.62 10.38
CA SER A 35 19.28 39.40 9.17
C SER A 35 20.42 39.20 8.17
N LEU A 36 20.33 38.12 7.37
CA LEU A 36 21.32 37.82 6.33
C LEU A 36 21.32 38.87 5.22
N LYS A 37 22.11 39.93 5.43
CA LYS A 37 22.79 40.65 4.36
C LYS A 37 23.92 39.77 3.86
N GLY A 38 23.72 39.20 2.68
CA GLY A 38 24.76 38.58 1.87
C GLY A 38 24.43 38.88 0.42
N ASP A 39 25.34 39.56 -0.27
CA ASP A 39 25.38 39.54 -1.72
C ASP A 39 25.99 38.18 -2.09
N TYR A 40 25.17 37.29 -2.66
CA TYR A 40 25.58 35.93 -2.99
C TYR A 40 25.99 35.86 -4.45
N ASP A 41 27.30 35.97 -4.70
CA ASP A 41 27.89 35.55 -5.98
C ASP A 41 27.56 34.05 -6.17
N ALA A 42 26.73 33.75 -7.16
CA ALA A 42 26.08 32.45 -7.30
C ALA A 42 26.99 31.38 -7.95
N VAL A 43 28.16 31.13 -7.33
CA VAL A 43 29.22 30.25 -7.86
C VAL A 43 29.32 28.92 -7.09
N SER A 44 28.33 28.58 -6.26
CA SER A 44 28.29 27.31 -5.50
C SER A 44 26.86 26.90 -5.12
N PRO A 45 26.49 25.60 -5.19
CA PRO A 45 25.12 25.16 -4.90
C PRO A 45 24.68 25.42 -3.46
N ILE A 46 23.64 26.24 -3.29
CA ILE A 46 23.01 26.46 -1.98
C ILE A 46 22.29 25.18 -1.55
N THR A 47 22.74 24.59 -0.44
CA THR A 47 22.12 23.38 0.12
C THR A 47 20.88 23.78 0.91
N ILE A 48 19.69 23.54 0.34
CA ILE A 48 18.43 23.93 0.97
C ILE A 48 18.06 22.91 2.06
N GLN A 49 17.73 23.39 3.27
CA GLN A 49 17.45 22.56 4.45
C GLN A 49 16.20 23.01 5.22
N ASP A 50 15.92 24.32 5.26
CA ASP A 50 14.75 24.87 5.94
C ASP A 50 13.46 24.66 5.13
N ASN A 51 12.33 24.48 5.83
CA ASN A 51 11.04 24.21 5.18
C ASN A 51 10.50 25.39 4.34
N LYS A 52 10.94 26.62 4.59
CA LYS A 52 10.64 27.81 3.78
C LYS A 52 11.81 28.79 3.84
N GLY A 53 12.09 29.51 2.76
CA GLY A 53 13.17 30.49 2.74
C GLY A 53 13.24 31.32 1.47
N LYS A 54 14.29 32.15 1.36
CA LYS A 54 14.47 33.13 0.28
C LYS A 54 15.95 33.23 -0.11
N ILE A 55 16.28 32.94 -1.37
CA ILE A 55 17.60 33.21 -1.97
C ILE A 55 17.49 34.54 -2.73
N LYS A 56 18.50 35.41 -2.62
CA LYS A 56 18.56 36.72 -3.25
C LYS A 56 19.84 36.84 -4.07
N GLY A 57 19.78 37.55 -5.19
CA GLY A 57 20.93 37.91 -6.01
C GLY A 57 20.78 39.29 -6.63
N SER A 58 21.90 39.94 -6.91
CA SER A 58 22.00 41.16 -7.71
C SER A 58 22.47 40.82 -9.12
N ILE A 59 21.84 41.39 -10.13
CA ILE A 59 22.25 41.22 -11.53
C ILE A 59 23.28 42.30 -11.86
N PRO A 60 24.47 41.98 -12.40
CA PRO A 60 25.41 42.97 -12.91
C PRO A 60 24.82 43.74 -14.10
N GLU A 61 25.18 45.00 -14.26
CA GLU A 61 24.69 45.85 -15.35
C GLU A 61 25.15 45.29 -16.72
N GLY A 62 24.20 45.04 -17.62
CA GLY A 62 24.44 44.41 -18.92
C GLY A 62 24.26 42.87 -18.97
N GLU A 63 24.17 42.17 -17.83
CA GLU A 63 24.02 40.71 -17.82
C GLU A 63 22.56 40.27 -18.05
N SER A 64 22.29 39.63 -19.19
CA SER A 64 20.94 39.20 -19.58
C SER A 64 20.51 37.86 -18.96
N GLU A 65 21.41 37.11 -18.32
CA GLU A 65 21.08 35.88 -17.59
C GLU A 65 21.64 35.88 -16.16
N PHE A 66 20.93 35.21 -15.24
CA PHE A 66 21.39 34.97 -13.87
C PHE A 66 21.00 33.57 -13.41
N THR A 67 21.94 32.79 -12.87
CA THR A 67 21.69 31.39 -12.45
C THR A 67 21.75 31.24 -10.94
N ILE A 68 20.71 30.65 -10.34
CA ILE A 68 20.74 30.18 -8.95
C ILE A 68 21.03 28.67 -8.94
N TYR A 69 22.20 28.31 -8.43
CA TYR A 69 22.56 26.91 -8.15
C TYR A 69 22.04 26.48 -6.77
N PHE A 70 21.33 25.37 -6.71
CA PHE A 70 20.89 24.79 -5.43
C PHE A 70 20.94 23.26 -5.43
N ARG A 71 20.95 22.68 -4.22
CA ARG A 71 21.03 21.23 -4.02
C ARG A 71 19.98 20.75 -3.03
N LEU A 72 19.23 19.73 -3.43
CA LEU A 72 18.33 18.97 -2.56
C LEU A 72 19.06 17.73 -2.02
N LYS A 73 19.10 17.59 -0.69
CA LYS A 73 19.72 16.43 -0.01
C LYS A 73 18.91 15.14 -0.16
N GLU A 74 17.59 15.27 -0.31
CA GLU A 74 16.60 14.20 -0.38
C GLU A 74 15.43 14.68 -1.27
N PRO A 75 14.58 13.79 -1.81
CA PRO A 75 13.42 14.18 -2.61
C PRO A 75 12.41 14.99 -1.79
N ARG A 76 11.91 16.12 -2.32
CA ARG A 76 10.95 16.99 -1.62
C ARG A 76 9.94 17.62 -2.56
N GLU A 77 8.67 17.70 -2.13
CA GLU A 77 7.67 18.57 -2.76
C GLU A 77 8.02 20.02 -2.45
N ILE A 78 8.27 20.78 -3.51
CA ILE A 78 8.74 22.15 -3.45
C ILE A 78 7.93 23.02 -4.39
N GLU A 79 7.62 24.20 -3.89
CA GLU A 79 7.06 25.35 -4.56
C GLU A 79 8.21 26.36 -4.71
N LEU A 80 8.65 26.56 -5.94
CA LEU A 80 9.69 27.51 -6.32
C LEU A 80 9.03 28.72 -6.97
N ILE A 81 9.09 29.86 -6.30
CA ILE A 81 8.50 31.13 -6.73
C ILE A 81 9.65 32.06 -7.15
N PRO A 82 10.12 31.98 -8.41
CA PRO A 82 11.06 32.96 -8.94
C PRO A 82 10.38 34.32 -9.05
N LYS A 83 11.11 35.37 -8.66
CA LYS A 83 10.69 36.76 -8.72
C LYS A 83 11.87 37.60 -9.20
N ILE A 84 11.58 38.67 -9.93
CA ILE A 84 12.55 39.73 -10.23
C ILE A 84 11.96 41.02 -9.67
N GLN A 85 12.76 41.75 -8.89
CA GLN A 85 12.38 43.02 -8.29
C GLN A 85 13.23 44.14 -8.88
N TYR A 86 12.57 45.10 -9.51
CA TYR A 86 13.18 46.35 -9.97
C TYR A 86 13.03 47.38 -8.85
N THR A 87 14.11 48.10 -8.51
CA THR A 87 14.12 49.08 -7.40
C THR A 87 14.52 50.50 -7.83
N SER A 88 14.28 50.85 -9.10
CA SER A 88 14.55 52.19 -9.60
C SER A 88 13.50 53.21 -9.12
N LYS A 89 13.95 54.44 -8.86
CA LYS A 89 13.08 55.60 -8.59
C LYS A 89 12.67 56.35 -9.86
N ASP A 90 13.24 55.99 -11.01
CA ASP A 90 12.98 56.62 -12.29
C ASP A 90 11.61 56.18 -12.84
N THR A 91 10.73 57.13 -13.12
CA THR A 91 9.35 56.89 -13.57
C THR A 91 9.22 56.66 -15.07
N GLU A 92 10.28 56.83 -15.86
CA GLU A 92 10.32 56.55 -17.31
C GLU A 92 10.85 55.13 -17.53
N TYR A 93 11.98 54.79 -16.90
CA TYR A 93 12.53 53.43 -16.83
C TYR A 93 11.48 52.44 -16.28
N ASN A 94 10.75 52.83 -15.23
CA ASN A 94 9.67 52.01 -14.68
C ASN A 94 8.45 51.84 -15.61
N LYS A 95 8.28 52.65 -16.67
CA LYS A 95 7.28 52.36 -17.74
C LYS A 95 7.82 51.30 -18.69
N LEU A 96 9.06 51.44 -19.14
CA LEU A 96 9.72 50.53 -20.09
C LEU A 96 9.75 49.08 -19.59
N ILE A 97 9.92 48.87 -18.28
CA ILE A 97 9.91 47.53 -17.66
C ILE A 97 8.53 46.87 -17.72
N GLY A 98 7.43 47.62 -17.62
CA GLY A 98 6.10 47.09 -17.31
C GLY A 98 5.48 46.19 -18.39
N ASP A 99 5.88 46.40 -19.65
CA ASP A 99 5.42 45.62 -20.81
C ASP A 99 6.35 44.45 -21.16
N LEU A 100 7.49 44.31 -20.46
CA LEU A 100 8.48 43.29 -20.72
C LEU A 100 8.24 41.99 -19.94
N GLU A 101 8.65 40.88 -20.53
CA GLU A 101 8.61 39.55 -19.91
C GLU A 101 10.04 39.01 -19.74
N SER A 102 10.26 38.36 -18.60
CA SER A 102 11.47 37.58 -18.31
C SER A 102 11.08 36.11 -18.15
N THR A 103 12.04 35.19 -18.20
CA THR A 103 11.77 33.76 -17.99
C THR A 103 12.62 33.16 -16.88
N ALA A 104 12.13 32.07 -16.28
CA ALA A 104 12.90 31.20 -15.41
C ALA A 104 12.86 29.76 -15.95
N THR A 105 14.02 29.16 -16.18
CA THR A 105 14.17 27.77 -16.66
C THR A 105 14.84 26.95 -15.57
N LEU A 106 14.18 25.88 -15.10
CA LEU A 106 14.79 24.93 -14.16
C LEU A 106 15.54 23.84 -14.93
N TYR A 107 16.77 23.54 -14.52
CA TYR A 107 17.55 22.40 -14.98
C TYR A 107 17.87 21.46 -13.82
N HIS A 108 17.98 20.17 -14.14
CA HIS A 108 18.41 19.10 -13.25
C HIS A 108 19.26 18.11 -14.05
N ASP A 109 20.41 17.69 -13.53
CA ASP A 109 21.39 16.84 -14.22
C ASP A 109 21.68 17.32 -15.68
N GLY A 110 21.79 18.64 -15.87
CA GLY A 110 22.03 19.29 -17.17
C GLY A 110 20.86 19.28 -18.15
N LYS A 111 19.64 18.91 -17.73
CA LYS A 111 18.44 18.85 -18.58
C LYS A 111 17.35 19.78 -18.08
N LYS A 112 16.65 20.43 -19.02
CA LYS A 112 15.47 21.26 -18.74
C LYS A 112 14.38 20.42 -18.05
N TYR A 113 14.10 20.71 -16.79
CA TYR A 113 13.13 20.00 -15.97
C TYR A 113 11.74 20.64 -16.12
N ARG A 114 10.69 19.82 -16.30
CA ARG A 114 9.34 20.31 -16.57
C ARG A 114 8.47 20.27 -15.31
N CYS A 115 8.18 21.44 -14.75
CA CYS A 115 7.32 21.62 -13.59
C CYS A 115 5.95 22.17 -13.97
N TYR A 116 4.95 22.02 -13.09
CA TYR A 116 3.65 22.65 -13.28
C TYR A 116 3.74 24.16 -13.01
N GLN A 117 3.30 24.96 -13.97
CA GLN A 117 3.05 26.40 -13.78
C GLN A 117 1.63 26.60 -13.24
N LYS A 118 1.50 27.29 -12.11
CA LYS A 118 0.21 27.75 -11.56
C LYS A 118 0.09 29.27 -11.68
N LEU A 119 -1.13 29.79 -11.83
CA LEU A 119 -1.40 31.23 -11.79
C LEU A 119 -2.18 31.62 -10.52
N GLU A 120 -1.69 32.60 -9.77
CA GLU A 120 -2.35 33.11 -8.58
C GLU A 120 -3.57 33.99 -8.95
N GLY A 121 -4.72 33.70 -8.34
CA GLY A 121 -5.96 34.47 -8.51
C GLY A 121 -7.03 33.87 -9.43
N ASN A 122 -6.77 32.75 -10.11
CA ASN A 122 -7.79 31.98 -10.81
C ASN A 122 -8.10 30.66 -10.10
N ASP A 123 -9.32 30.17 -10.33
CA ASP A 123 -9.90 28.90 -9.87
C ASP A 123 -8.91 27.72 -9.91
N PRO A 124 -8.76 26.95 -8.79
CA PRO A 124 -7.59 26.11 -8.54
C PRO A 124 -7.27 25.01 -9.55
N PHE A 125 -8.12 24.66 -10.52
CA PHE A 125 -7.80 23.61 -11.51
C PHE A 125 -8.19 23.94 -12.97
N SER A 126 -8.63 25.16 -13.29
CA SER A 126 -9.12 25.45 -14.65
C SER A 126 -8.06 25.96 -15.65
N LYS A 127 -7.65 25.04 -16.53
CA LYS A 127 -7.26 25.26 -17.94
C LYS A 127 -5.88 25.85 -18.28
N LEU A 128 -5.00 26.18 -17.31
CA LEU A 128 -3.62 26.62 -17.61
C LEU A 128 -2.48 25.89 -16.87
N GLU A 129 -2.75 24.78 -16.20
CA GLU A 129 -1.73 23.93 -15.52
C GLU A 129 -0.89 23.09 -16.51
N LYS A 130 -0.29 23.74 -17.52
CA LYS A 130 0.67 23.08 -18.41
C LYS A 130 2.00 22.88 -17.68
N LYS A 131 2.55 21.66 -17.76
CA LYS A 131 3.97 21.45 -17.49
C LYS A 131 4.79 22.29 -18.46
N THR A 132 5.64 23.16 -17.93
CA THR A 132 6.60 23.94 -18.72
C THR A 132 8.00 23.75 -18.17
N ALA A 133 8.99 23.82 -19.05
CA ALA A 133 10.38 23.95 -18.64
C ALA A 133 10.80 25.42 -18.48
N VAL A 134 9.98 26.35 -19.01
CA VAL A 134 10.26 27.79 -19.06
C VAL A 134 9.04 28.52 -18.50
N LEU A 135 9.20 29.15 -17.34
CA LEU A 135 8.18 29.94 -16.68
C LEU A 135 8.26 31.39 -17.19
N THR A 136 7.23 31.89 -17.86
CA THR A 136 7.18 33.31 -18.27
C THR A 136 6.66 34.18 -17.13
N MET A 137 7.43 35.20 -16.77
CA MET A 137 7.14 36.17 -15.70
C MET A 137 6.97 37.57 -16.31
N LYS A 138 5.88 38.27 -15.97
CA LYS A 138 5.74 39.70 -16.31
C LYS A 138 6.55 40.55 -15.35
N ASN A 139 7.36 41.46 -15.88
CA ASN A 139 8.23 42.31 -15.07
C ASN A 139 7.40 43.41 -14.39
N ARG A 140 7.69 43.72 -13.11
CA ARG A 140 6.90 44.66 -12.30
C ARG A 140 7.74 45.51 -11.36
N THR A 141 7.39 46.79 -11.29
CA THR A 141 8.14 47.85 -10.59
C THR A 141 7.74 48.03 -9.13
N SER A 142 6.91 47.13 -8.59
CA SER A 142 6.52 47.09 -7.17
C SER A 142 6.64 45.66 -6.62
N ALA A 143 6.85 45.53 -5.32
CA ALA A 143 7.30 44.29 -4.67
C ALA A 143 6.22 43.21 -4.46
N VAL A 144 5.14 43.20 -5.26
CA VAL A 144 3.94 42.37 -5.01
C VAL A 144 3.81 41.25 -6.06
N GLN A 145 4.00 40.02 -5.58
CA GLN A 145 3.73 38.72 -6.21
C GLN A 145 4.16 38.51 -7.68
N ALA A 146 5.10 37.56 -7.87
CA ALA A 146 5.12 36.81 -9.12
C ALA A 146 3.87 35.93 -9.15
N TYR A 147 3.04 36.13 -10.17
CA TYR A 147 1.76 35.42 -10.32
C TYR A 147 1.94 33.95 -10.70
N CYS A 148 3.17 33.53 -10.99
CA CYS A 148 3.49 32.20 -11.46
C CYS A 148 4.63 31.58 -10.65
N TYR A 149 4.51 30.27 -10.42
CA TYR A 149 5.49 29.46 -9.69
C TYR A 149 5.56 28.06 -10.27
N PHE A 150 6.68 27.38 -10.05
CA PHE A 150 6.83 25.96 -10.28
C PHE A 150 6.43 25.19 -9.01
N LYS A 151 5.56 24.18 -9.13
CA LYS A 151 5.27 23.25 -8.02
C LYS A 151 5.37 21.80 -8.49
N GLN A 152 6.16 20.99 -7.78
CA GLN A 152 6.37 19.56 -8.07
C GLN A 152 7.10 18.84 -6.93
N LEU A 153 7.07 17.51 -6.93
CA LEU A 153 8.05 16.69 -6.20
C LEU A 153 9.34 16.59 -7.01
N LEU A 154 10.41 17.21 -6.51
CA LEU A 154 11.75 17.14 -7.08
C LEU A 154 12.58 16.03 -6.39
N PRO A 155 13.37 15.23 -7.14
CA PRO A 155 14.30 14.26 -6.54
C PRO A 155 15.47 14.92 -5.78
N ALA A 156 16.27 14.09 -5.11
CA ALA A 156 17.55 14.53 -4.55
C ALA A 156 18.56 14.76 -5.70
N GLY A 157 19.35 15.82 -5.61
CA GLY A 157 20.32 16.17 -6.64
C GLY A 157 20.62 17.66 -6.73
N GLU A 158 21.30 18.04 -7.81
CA GLU A 158 21.72 19.41 -8.08
C GLU A 158 20.86 20.03 -9.18
N TYR A 159 20.63 21.33 -9.03
CA TYR A 159 19.67 22.12 -9.80
C TYR A 159 20.24 23.48 -10.16
N GLU A 160 19.88 23.94 -11.36
CA GLU A 160 20.24 25.25 -11.88
C GLU A 160 18.94 25.97 -12.27
N LEU A 161 18.63 27.09 -11.63
CA LEU A 161 17.49 27.94 -12.02
C LEU A 161 18.02 29.16 -12.76
N VAL A 162 17.95 29.10 -14.09
CA VAL A 162 18.41 30.18 -14.98
C VAL A 162 17.29 31.18 -15.19
N TYR A 163 17.50 32.43 -14.80
CA TYR A 163 16.67 33.57 -15.13
C TYR A 163 17.21 34.20 -16.40
N SER A 164 16.39 34.31 -17.46
CA SER A 164 16.76 35.00 -18.70
C SER A 164 15.89 36.24 -18.86
N MET A 165 16.51 37.40 -19.08
CA MET A 165 15.92 38.73 -18.89
C MET A 165 16.31 39.67 -20.04
N PRO A 166 15.46 40.67 -20.40
CA PRO A 166 15.84 41.69 -21.36
C PRO A 166 17.03 42.53 -20.87
N GLU A 167 17.99 42.82 -21.75
CA GLU A 167 19.16 43.66 -21.46
C GLU A 167 18.78 45.02 -20.86
N GLN A 168 17.65 45.58 -21.34
CA GLN A 168 17.11 46.90 -20.95
C GLN A 168 16.63 46.97 -19.48
N VAL A 169 16.49 45.83 -18.78
CA VAL A 169 16.01 45.81 -17.38
C VAL A 169 17.10 45.50 -16.36
N THR A 170 18.37 45.40 -16.79
CA THR A 170 19.51 45.01 -15.94
C THR A 170 19.97 46.11 -14.98
N MET A 171 19.53 47.36 -15.14
CA MET A 171 19.96 48.51 -14.31
C MET A 171 19.44 48.40 -12.86
N GLY A 172 20.19 47.70 -12.00
CA GLY A 172 19.88 47.56 -10.57
C GLY A 172 18.71 46.61 -10.27
N ALA A 173 18.44 45.64 -11.14
CA ALA A 173 17.47 44.58 -10.88
C ALA A 173 18.01 43.56 -9.86
N ARG A 174 17.09 42.93 -9.11
CA ARG A 174 17.40 41.90 -8.11
C ARG A 174 16.58 40.65 -8.37
N VAL A 175 17.23 39.49 -8.44
CA VAL A 175 16.52 38.20 -8.42
C VAL A 175 16.19 37.82 -6.98
N LEU A 176 15.05 37.16 -6.83
CA LEU A 176 14.58 36.59 -5.57
C LEU A 176 13.92 35.25 -5.87
N LEU A 177 14.50 34.16 -5.40
CA LEU A 177 13.84 32.87 -5.36
C LEU A 177 13.26 32.67 -3.96
N GLU A 178 11.95 32.78 -3.83
CA GLU A 178 11.28 32.27 -2.64
C GLU A 178 11.00 30.78 -2.84
N TYR A 179 11.30 29.98 -1.82
CA TYR A 179 11.01 28.56 -1.84
C TYR A 179 10.18 28.18 -0.62
N SER A 180 9.25 27.27 -0.86
CA SER A 180 8.27 26.78 0.10
C SER A 180 8.21 25.28 -0.11
N PHE A 181 8.66 24.49 0.86
CA PHE A 181 8.32 23.07 0.85
C PHE A 181 6.93 22.94 1.47
N THR A 182 6.11 22.05 0.90
CA THR A 182 5.05 21.43 1.71
C THR A 182 5.73 20.85 2.95
N ALA A 183 5.10 20.91 4.12
CA ALA A 183 5.69 20.47 5.38
C ALA A 183 5.75 18.94 5.50
N LEU A 184 6.38 18.29 4.51
CA LEU A 184 6.57 16.86 4.37
C LEU A 184 7.33 16.21 5.54
N LYS A 185 7.73 16.94 6.58
CA LYS A 185 8.13 16.31 7.84
C LYS A 185 7.00 15.46 8.42
N GLU A 186 5.76 15.96 8.38
CA GLU A 186 4.58 15.21 8.84
C GLU A 186 4.23 14.03 7.92
N ALA A 187 4.60 14.10 6.63
CA ALA A 187 4.45 13.01 5.67
C ALA A 187 5.60 11.97 5.75
N HIS A 188 6.84 12.43 5.89
CA HIS A 188 8.04 11.61 5.94
C HIS A 188 8.12 10.80 7.24
N ASP A 189 7.84 11.46 8.38
CA ASP A 189 7.87 10.83 9.69
C ASP A 189 6.64 9.90 9.92
N TYR A 190 5.67 9.86 8.99
CA TYR A 190 4.46 9.02 9.04
C TYR A 190 4.39 7.94 7.94
N TYR A 191 4.77 8.24 6.69
CA TYR A 191 4.69 7.32 5.54
C TYR A 191 6.00 6.57 5.23
N GLY A 192 7.13 6.91 5.87
CA GLY A 192 8.37 6.11 5.81
C GLY A 192 9.30 6.41 4.63
N THR A 193 10.09 5.40 4.22
CA THR A 193 11.20 5.60 3.28
C THR A 193 10.74 5.68 1.82
N MET A 194 11.19 6.72 1.11
CA MET A 194 11.06 6.84 -0.35
C MET A 194 11.62 5.60 -1.06
N ILE A 195 10.90 5.10 -2.08
CA ILE A 195 11.31 3.95 -2.87
C ILE A 195 11.53 4.28 -4.35
N ASP A 196 12.62 3.76 -4.89
CA ASP A 196 12.88 3.74 -6.33
C ASP A 196 11.89 2.86 -7.07
N SER A 197 11.52 3.28 -8.28
CA SER A 197 10.88 2.44 -9.29
C SER A 197 11.74 1.19 -9.58
N ASN A 198 11.11 0.10 -10.02
CA ASN A 198 11.78 -1.20 -10.13
C ASN A 198 11.21 -2.06 -11.27
N THR A 199 11.67 -3.31 -11.34
CA THR A 199 11.24 -4.30 -12.33
C THR A 199 10.48 -5.43 -11.65
N GLN A 200 9.72 -6.21 -12.42
CA GLN A 200 9.08 -7.45 -11.93
C GLN A 200 10.10 -8.44 -11.33
N LYS A 201 11.36 -8.42 -11.80
CA LYS A 201 12.48 -9.21 -11.25
C LYS A 201 12.95 -8.69 -9.88
N THR A 202 12.90 -7.38 -9.66
CA THR A 202 13.32 -6.68 -8.43
C THR A 202 12.12 -6.22 -7.57
N ALA A 203 10.99 -6.89 -7.70
CA ALA A 203 9.74 -6.54 -7.03
C ALA A 203 9.84 -6.61 -5.49
N ARG A 204 9.39 -5.55 -4.80
CA ARG A 204 9.46 -5.41 -3.33
C ARG A 204 8.49 -6.40 -2.66
N LYS A 205 8.88 -7.00 -1.53
CA LYS A 205 8.15 -8.15 -0.94
C LYS A 205 7.11 -7.71 0.10
N ILE A 206 5.83 -7.90 -0.21
CA ILE A 206 4.73 -7.71 0.75
C ILE A 206 4.76 -8.86 1.78
N LYS A 207 4.60 -8.59 3.08
CA LYS A 207 4.52 -9.64 4.10
C LYS A 207 3.12 -10.27 4.09
N VAL A 208 3.09 -11.60 4.23
CA VAL A 208 1.86 -12.40 4.30
C VAL A 208 1.87 -13.26 5.57
N PRO A 209 0.83 -13.21 6.42
CA PRO A 209 -0.15 -12.11 6.52
C PRO A 209 0.54 -10.80 6.93
N TYR A 210 -0.21 -9.70 6.85
CA TYR A 210 0.22 -8.37 7.27
C TYR A 210 0.19 -8.18 8.80
N ASN A 211 1.07 -7.33 9.32
CA ASN A 211 1.00 -6.75 10.67
C ASN A 211 1.21 -5.23 10.60
N TYR A 212 0.37 -4.47 11.29
CA TYR A 212 0.35 -3.00 11.23
C TYR A 212 1.60 -2.34 11.83
N GLU A 213 2.26 -3.04 12.75
CA GLU A 213 3.47 -2.57 13.45
C GLU A 213 4.76 -2.84 12.65
N ASP A 214 4.69 -3.65 11.57
CA ASP A 214 5.87 -4.19 10.88
C ASP A 214 6.08 -3.64 9.46
N ASP A 215 5.01 -3.28 8.73
CA ASP A 215 5.05 -2.87 7.33
C ASP A 215 4.64 -1.40 7.21
N MET A 216 5.63 -0.50 7.23
CA MET A 216 5.43 0.91 6.89
C MET A 216 4.93 1.06 5.45
N SER A 217 4.16 2.12 5.20
CA SER A 217 3.72 2.55 3.87
C SER A 217 4.91 2.64 2.90
N HIS A 218 4.64 2.48 1.60
CA HIS A 218 5.67 2.56 0.57
C HIS A 218 5.48 3.84 -0.26
N ILE A 219 6.37 4.83 -0.09
CA ILE A 219 6.28 6.11 -0.81
C ILE A 219 6.97 6.01 -2.17
N GLY A 220 6.19 6.01 -3.25
CA GLY A 220 6.70 6.06 -4.63
C GLY A 220 6.48 7.41 -5.31
N ILE A 221 7.24 7.65 -6.37
CA ILE A 221 7.07 8.79 -7.27
C ILE A 221 6.79 8.25 -8.67
N LEU A 222 5.63 8.55 -9.22
CA LEU A 222 5.38 8.45 -10.65
C LEU A 222 5.79 9.80 -11.26
N THR A 223 6.77 9.80 -12.16
CA THR A 223 7.05 10.95 -13.02
C THR A 223 6.81 10.57 -14.48
N HIS A 224 6.58 11.57 -15.32
CA HIS A 224 6.44 11.38 -16.76
C HIS A 224 7.73 10.85 -17.44
N GLU A 225 8.93 11.13 -16.91
CA GLU A 225 10.16 11.09 -17.72
C GLU A 225 10.91 9.75 -17.79
N LYS A 226 10.65 8.80 -16.86
CA LYS A 226 11.32 7.48 -16.87
C LYS A 226 10.32 6.31 -16.99
N GLY A 227 9.03 6.59 -17.09
CA GLY A 227 7.98 5.58 -17.22
C GLY A 227 7.85 4.71 -15.97
N GLU A 228 7.99 5.31 -14.79
CA GLU A 228 8.17 4.65 -13.51
C GLU A 228 7.10 3.58 -13.23
N VAL A 229 7.58 2.40 -12.82
CA VAL A 229 6.75 1.27 -12.42
C VAL A 229 7.15 0.79 -11.05
N TYR A 230 6.15 0.51 -10.21
CA TYR A 230 6.34 -0.06 -8.89
C TYR A 230 5.75 -1.46 -8.82
N TRP A 231 6.65 -2.44 -8.84
CA TRP A 231 6.34 -3.85 -8.67
C TRP A 231 6.51 -4.27 -7.21
N TYR A 232 5.47 -4.90 -6.70
CA TYR A 232 5.46 -5.64 -5.44
C TYR A 232 5.16 -7.11 -5.69
N LYS A 233 5.54 -7.98 -4.76
CA LYS A 233 5.37 -9.43 -4.85
C LYS A 233 4.85 -10.00 -3.53
N MET A 234 3.74 -10.73 -3.59
CA MET A 234 3.19 -11.51 -2.48
C MET A 234 3.15 -13.01 -2.84
N VAL A 235 3.34 -13.86 -1.83
CA VAL A 235 3.21 -15.31 -1.95
C VAL A 235 2.17 -15.77 -0.92
N LEU A 236 1.04 -16.24 -1.41
CA LEU A 236 -0.11 -16.62 -0.61
C LEU A 236 -0.05 -18.13 -0.31
N PRO A 237 0.09 -18.55 0.97
CA PRO A 237 0.16 -19.98 1.33
C PRO A 237 -1.17 -20.71 1.07
N GLY A 238 -2.25 -19.94 1.09
CA GLY A 238 -3.64 -20.33 0.93
C GLY A 238 -4.48 -19.13 0.47
N GLU A 239 -5.78 -19.33 0.37
CA GLU A 239 -6.74 -18.25 0.07
C GLU A 239 -6.63 -17.06 1.05
N ARG A 240 -6.72 -15.83 0.51
CA ARG A 240 -6.60 -14.56 1.23
C ARG A 240 -7.45 -13.47 0.60
N LYS A 241 -7.91 -12.52 1.41
CA LYS A 241 -8.39 -11.22 0.93
C LYS A 241 -7.19 -10.28 0.88
N PHE A 242 -6.96 -9.66 -0.28
CA PHE A 242 -6.05 -8.54 -0.48
C PHE A 242 -6.86 -7.24 -0.48
N THR A 243 -6.44 -6.28 0.31
CA THR A 243 -6.92 -4.88 0.36
C THR A 243 -5.71 -3.96 0.40
N PHE A 244 -5.87 -2.67 0.17
CA PHE A 244 -4.78 -1.72 0.29
C PHE A 244 -5.32 -0.31 0.46
N ASP A 245 -4.45 0.56 0.95
CA ASP A 245 -4.61 2.00 0.90
C ASP A 245 -3.67 2.59 -0.16
N LEU A 246 -4.16 3.64 -0.80
CA LEU A 246 -3.39 4.50 -1.68
C LEU A 246 -3.73 5.95 -1.32
N GLU A 247 -2.77 6.68 -0.77
CA GLU A 247 -2.88 8.13 -0.56
C GLU A 247 -1.91 8.82 -1.52
N TYR A 248 -2.32 9.89 -2.20
CA TYR A 248 -1.49 10.48 -3.24
C TYR A 248 -1.79 11.95 -3.52
N ALA A 249 -0.79 12.66 -4.05
CA ALA A 249 -0.97 14.00 -4.61
C ALA A 249 -0.84 13.92 -6.14
N LEU A 250 -1.91 14.29 -6.86
CA LEU A 250 -1.87 14.59 -8.30
C LEU A 250 -1.81 16.10 -8.51
N TYR A 251 -1.10 16.52 -9.55
CA TYR A 251 -0.90 17.92 -9.92
C TYR A 251 -1.78 18.39 -11.10
N ASP A 252 -2.68 17.54 -11.61
CA ASP A 252 -3.69 17.85 -12.64
C ASP A 252 -4.83 16.83 -12.52
N SER A 253 -6.08 17.32 -12.57
CA SER A 253 -7.30 16.59 -12.24
C SER A 253 -7.61 15.40 -13.15
N ASN A 254 -7.09 15.38 -14.38
CA ASN A 254 -7.42 14.37 -15.40
C ASN A 254 -6.62 13.06 -15.24
N LYS A 255 -5.47 13.13 -14.56
CA LYS A 255 -4.50 12.03 -14.44
C LYS A 255 -4.95 10.98 -13.42
N ARG A 256 -4.35 9.78 -13.52
CA ARG A 256 -4.82 8.60 -12.79
C ARG A 256 -3.69 7.65 -12.43
N ILE A 257 -3.83 6.99 -11.28
CA ILE A 257 -2.93 5.90 -10.86
C ILE A 257 -3.62 4.56 -11.12
N LYS A 258 -2.94 3.66 -11.82
CA LYS A 258 -3.38 2.27 -12.08
C LYS A 258 -2.67 1.31 -11.12
N ILE A 259 -3.44 0.44 -10.46
CA ILE A 259 -2.93 -0.68 -9.67
C ILE A 259 -3.47 -1.99 -10.26
N ALA A 260 -2.59 -2.79 -10.87
CA ALA A 260 -2.95 -4.10 -11.43
C ALA A 260 -2.45 -5.23 -10.52
N VAL A 261 -3.36 -6.11 -10.09
CA VAL A 261 -3.01 -7.36 -9.37
C VAL A 261 -2.89 -8.49 -10.39
N ILE A 262 -1.70 -9.06 -10.51
CA ILE A 262 -1.30 -9.96 -11.61
C ILE A 262 -0.93 -11.33 -11.05
N ASN A 263 -1.54 -12.38 -11.57
CA ASN A 263 -1.21 -13.77 -11.25
C ASN A 263 0.14 -14.17 -11.85
N ALA A 264 1.13 -14.47 -11.01
CA ALA A 264 2.50 -14.70 -11.47
C ALA A 264 2.68 -16.03 -12.24
N ALA A 265 1.73 -16.96 -12.15
CA ALA A 265 1.79 -18.25 -12.84
C ALA A 265 1.13 -18.24 -14.23
N THR A 266 0.22 -17.30 -14.49
CA THR A 266 -0.57 -17.23 -15.74
C THR A 266 -0.45 -15.90 -16.47
N GLY A 267 0.18 -14.88 -15.88
CA GLY A 267 0.21 -13.51 -16.40
C GLY A 267 -1.13 -12.77 -16.33
N LYS A 268 -2.21 -13.44 -15.93
CA LYS A 268 -3.57 -12.88 -15.90
C LYS A 268 -3.68 -11.76 -14.87
N ILE A 269 -4.23 -10.61 -15.29
CA ILE A 269 -4.72 -9.58 -14.37
C ILE A 269 -5.98 -10.11 -13.67
N GLU A 270 -5.96 -10.18 -12.34
CA GLU A 270 -7.10 -10.63 -11.53
C GLU A 270 -8.07 -9.47 -11.21
N LYS A 271 -7.53 -8.25 -11.03
CA LYS A 271 -8.28 -6.98 -10.92
C LYS A 271 -7.34 -5.81 -11.27
N THR A 272 -7.89 -4.78 -11.91
CA THR A 272 -7.26 -3.46 -12.02
C THR A 272 -8.07 -2.48 -11.18
N TYR A 273 -7.38 -1.59 -10.48
CA TYR A 273 -7.93 -0.44 -9.80
C TYR A 273 -7.41 0.82 -10.51
N VAL A 274 -8.23 1.87 -10.53
CA VAL A 274 -7.90 3.16 -11.15
C VAL A 274 -8.35 4.24 -10.19
N ALA A 275 -7.44 5.07 -9.72
CA ALA A 275 -7.75 6.21 -8.85
C ALA A 275 -7.77 7.50 -9.68
N LYS A 276 -8.79 8.35 -9.47
CA LYS A 276 -9.03 9.63 -10.16
C LYS A 276 -9.18 10.74 -9.11
N THR A 277 -8.52 11.89 -9.29
CA THR A 277 -8.89 13.09 -8.51
C THR A 277 -10.25 13.60 -8.98
N THR A 278 -11.28 13.46 -8.15
CA THR A 278 -12.54 14.21 -8.30
C THR A 278 -12.30 15.63 -7.80
N GLY A 279 -12.16 16.59 -8.70
CA GLY A 279 -11.87 17.99 -8.36
C GLY A 279 -13.02 18.71 -7.65
N GLU A 280 -14.25 18.19 -7.78
CA GLU A 280 -15.46 18.64 -7.08
C GLU A 280 -16.47 17.48 -6.95
N TRP A 281 -17.56 17.72 -6.23
CA TRP A 281 -18.59 16.73 -5.89
C TRP A 281 -19.47 16.34 -7.09
N ASP A 282 -19.09 15.30 -7.83
CA ASP A 282 -19.90 14.73 -8.91
C ASP A 282 -19.94 13.19 -8.87
N PHE A 283 -21.11 12.65 -8.48
CA PHE A 283 -21.38 11.21 -8.40
C PHE A 283 -22.07 10.74 -9.70
N GLY A 284 -21.27 10.43 -10.72
CA GLY A 284 -21.73 10.04 -12.05
C GLY A 284 -21.70 8.53 -12.28
N GLU A 285 -22.84 7.95 -12.70
CA GLU A 285 -23.04 6.50 -12.72
C GLU A 285 -21.99 5.71 -13.55
N GLY A 286 -21.30 4.73 -12.93
CA GLY A 286 -20.79 3.57 -13.68
C GLY A 286 -19.42 2.96 -13.35
N ILE A 287 -18.64 3.48 -12.40
CA ILE A 287 -17.42 2.82 -11.87
C ILE A 287 -17.41 2.95 -10.34
N ILE A 288 -16.74 2.03 -9.62
CA ILE A 288 -16.69 2.06 -8.15
C ILE A 288 -15.85 3.27 -7.68
N GLU A 289 -16.56 4.30 -7.25
CA GLU A 289 -16.03 5.50 -6.59
C GLU A 289 -15.76 5.22 -5.10
N GLY A 290 -14.85 6.00 -4.51
CA GLY A 290 -14.37 5.74 -3.15
C GLY A 290 -13.10 6.50 -2.80
N MET A 291 -13.06 7.79 -3.13
CA MET A 291 -12.00 8.71 -2.71
C MET A 291 -12.54 9.81 -1.83
N TYR A 292 -11.70 10.26 -0.90
CA TYR A 292 -11.96 11.42 -0.05
C TYR A 292 -11.23 12.65 -0.62
N ASP A 293 -11.70 13.85 -0.28
CA ASP A 293 -11.21 15.15 -0.78
C ASP A 293 -9.70 15.40 -0.56
N ASN A 294 -9.04 14.59 0.28
CA ASN A 294 -7.60 14.63 0.56
C ASN A 294 -6.73 13.78 -0.38
N GLY A 295 -7.30 13.11 -1.39
CA GLY A 295 -6.55 12.25 -2.31
C GLY A 295 -6.29 10.82 -1.79
N SER A 296 -7.06 10.35 -0.79
CA SER A 296 -6.94 8.98 -0.26
C SER A 296 -8.01 8.01 -0.81
N PHE A 297 -7.62 6.76 -1.02
CA PHE A 297 -8.44 5.63 -1.47
C PHE A 297 -8.19 4.38 -0.60
N TRP A 298 -9.25 3.78 -0.06
CA TRP A 298 -9.22 2.53 0.72
C TRP A 298 -10.11 1.46 0.03
N ASP A 299 -9.58 0.29 -0.35
CA ASP A 299 -10.42 -0.81 -0.84
C ASP A 299 -10.94 -1.70 0.30
N ASN A 300 -12.13 -1.41 0.84
CA ASN A 300 -12.76 -2.30 1.82
C ASN A 300 -13.45 -3.52 1.18
N THR A 301 -13.69 -3.53 -0.14
CA THR A 301 -14.31 -4.66 -0.84
C THR A 301 -13.33 -5.84 -0.90
N GLY A 302 -12.09 -5.55 -1.33
CA GLY A 302 -10.96 -6.44 -1.45
C GLY A 302 -11.08 -7.55 -2.49
N LEU A 303 -9.93 -8.06 -2.89
CA LEU A 303 -9.79 -9.12 -3.87
C LEU A 303 -9.52 -10.47 -3.18
N LEU A 304 -10.42 -11.44 -3.35
CA LEU A 304 -10.24 -12.79 -2.83
C LEU A 304 -9.33 -13.62 -3.76
N LEU A 305 -8.05 -13.68 -3.41
CA LEU A 305 -7.02 -14.41 -4.15
C LEU A 305 -6.84 -15.83 -3.61
N LYS A 306 -6.56 -16.78 -4.50
CA LYS A 306 -6.27 -18.18 -4.15
C LYS A 306 -4.81 -18.34 -3.71
N LYS A 307 -4.45 -19.55 -3.26
CA LYS A 307 -3.05 -19.96 -3.09
C LYS A 307 -2.26 -19.70 -4.38
N GLY A 308 -1.16 -18.95 -4.31
CA GLY A 308 -0.38 -18.59 -5.49
C GLY A 308 0.71 -17.55 -5.21
N THR A 309 1.44 -17.16 -6.24
CA THR A 309 2.30 -15.97 -6.23
C THR A 309 1.62 -14.90 -7.06
N TYR A 310 1.59 -13.66 -6.57
CA TYR A 310 0.99 -12.53 -7.25
C TYR A 310 1.96 -11.35 -7.24
N TYR A 311 1.93 -10.58 -8.32
CA TYR A 311 2.54 -9.26 -8.38
C TYR A 311 1.45 -8.19 -8.20
N VAL A 312 1.80 -7.08 -7.59
CA VAL A 312 1.02 -5.83 -7.68
C VAL A 312 1.88 -4.85 -8.47
N LYS A 313 1.34 -4.29 -9.54
CA LYS A 313 2.02 -3.32 -10.41
C LYS A 313 1.29 -1.99 -10.29
N ILE A 314 1.96 -0.96 -9.77
CA ILE A 314 1.48 0.42 -9.76
C ILE A 314 2.15 1.18 -10.91
N THR A 315 1.37 1.92 -11.69
CA THR A 315 1.82 2.82 -12.74
C THR A 315 0.92 4.05 -12.84
N ALA A 316 1.36 5.05 -13.58
CA ALA A 316 0.46 5.97 -14.25
C ALA A 316 -0.56 5.23 -15.15
N ASP A 317 -1.70 5.85 -15.42
CA ASP A 317 -2.62 5.47 -16.48
C ASP A 317 -2.14 6.01 -17.83
N GLU A 318 -1.90 7.32 -17.87
CA GLU A 318 -1.46 8.10 -19.03
C GLU A 318 -0.07 8.67 -18.80
N THR A 319 0.67 8.90 -19.89
CA THR A 319 2.11 9.19 -19.87
C THR A 319 2.53 10.42 -19.07
N ASP A 320 1.68 11.45 -18.98
CA ASP A 320 2.02 12.72 -18.32
C ASP A 320 1.65 12.77 -16.81
N THR A 321 1.23 11.65 -16.22
CA THR A 321 0.91 11.58 -14.78
C THR A 321 2.17 11.81 -13.93
N ASP A 322 2.21 12.91 -13.19
CA ASP A 322 3.11 13.05 -12.04
C ASP A 322 2.30 12.85 -10.76
N ALA A 323 2.77 11.97 -9.88
CA ALA A 323 2.19 11.72 -8.57
C ALA A 323 3.24 11.34 -7.53
N SER A 324 3.16 11.90 -6.33
CA SER A 324 3.65 11.19 -5.14
C SER A 324 2.53 10.26 -4.65
N PHE A 325 2.86 9.04 -4.23
CA PHE A 325 1.88 8.14 -3.64
C PHE A 325 2.48 7.38 -2.46
N THR A 326 1.65 7.07 -1.46
CA THR A 326 1.93 6.15 -0.36
C THR A 326 1.04 4.93 -0.58
N PHE A 327 1.61 3.73 -0.48
CA PHE A 327 0.89 2.48 -0.73
C PHE A 327 1.05 1.51 0.43
N THR A 328 -0.08 1.10 1.03
CA THR A 328 -0.12 0.26 2.23
C THR A 328 -0.86 -1.05 1.91
N PRO A 329 -0.17 -2.13 1.51
CA PRO A 329 -0.79 -3.37 1.07
C PRO A 329 -1.16 -4.30 2.23
N TYR A 330 -2.45 -4.53 2.43
CA TYR A 330 -2.97 -5.45 3.43
C TYR A 330 -3.25 -6.84 2.83
N VAL A 331 -2.63 -7.88 3.40
CA VAL A 331 -2.98 -9.27 3.12
C VAL A 331 -3.56 -9.90 4.38
N SER A 332 -4.80 -10.40 4.29
CA SER A 332 -5.56 -10.87 5.46
C SER A 332 -4.85 -11.97 6.25
N ARG A 333 -5.29 -12.16 7.49
CA ARG A 333 -5.01 -13.39 8.24
C ARG A 333 -5.65 -14.61 7.55
N ALA A 334 -5.25 -15.81 7.96
CA ALA A 334 -5.70 -17.05 7.33
C ALA A 334 -7.22 -17.22 7.38
N GLN A 335 -7.81 -17.68 6.28
CA GLN A 335 -9.25 -17.93 6.19
C GLN A 335 -9.71 -19.07 7.10
N GLU A 336 -11.01 -19.12 7.39
CA GLU A 336 -11.60 -20.13 8.26
C GLU A 336 -11.24 -21.57 7.82
N PRO A 337 -10.87 -22.47 8.74
CA PRO A 337 -10.63 -23.86 8.42
C PRO A 337 -11.94 -24.62 8.09
N THR A 338 -11.96 -25.36 6.99
CA THR A 338 -13.10 -26.17 6.57
C THR A 338 -13.15 -27.47 7.38
N VAL A 339 -13.99 -27.50 8.43
CA VAL A 339 -14.19 -28.69 9.27
C VAL A 339 -15.14 -29.68 8.60
N THR A 340 -14.58 -30.69 7.91
CA THR A 340 -15.34 -31.70 7.16
C THR A 340 -15.84 -32.87 8.01
N TYR A 341 -15.19 -33.16 9.14
CA TYR A 341 -15.62 -34.25 10.03
C TYR A 341 -15.27 -33.98 11.49
N TRP A 342 -16.30 -33.86 12.31
CA TRP A 342 -16.26 -34.11 13.74
C TRP A 342 -17.48 -35.00 14.04
N ALA A 343 -17.40 -35.89 15.04
CA ALA A 343 -18.51 -36.80 15.36
C ALA A 343 -18.53 -37.14 16.85
N LEU A 344 -19.74 -37.29 17.41
CA LEU A 344 -19.94 -37.47 18.85
C LEU A 344 -19.28 -38.78 19.32
N GLY A 345 -18.34 -38.68 20.26
CA GLY A 345 -17.59 -39.81 20.79
C GLY A 345 -16.34 -40.24 19.99
N LYS A 346 -16.08 -39.67 18.81
CA LYS A 346 -14.91 -40.02 17.97
C LYS A 346 -13.58 -39.40 18.40
N LYS A 347 -13.58 -38.55 19.44
CA LYS A 347 -12.37 -37.90 20.02
C LYS A 347 -11.48 -37.15 19.00
N VAL A 348 -12.04 -36.71 17.87
CA VAL A 348 -11.26 -36.08 16.80
C VAL A 348 -12.06 -35.03 16.03
N VAL A 349 -11.38 -33.97 15.63
CA VAL A 349 -11.83 -32.98 14.63
C VAL A 349 -10.93 -33.08 13.42
N LYS A 350 -11.50 -33.14 12.22
CA LYS A 350 -10.78 -33.20 10.93
C LYS A 350 -11.35 -32.20 9.94
N GLY A 351 -10.49 -31.74 9.04
CA GLY A 351 -10.83 -30.77 8.03
C GLY A 351 -9.66 -30.46 7.10
N THR A 352 -9.79 -29.36 6.36
CA THR A 352 -8.74 -28.78 5.54
C THR A 352 -8.51 -27.30 5.90
N CYS A 353 -7.26 -26.86 5.79
CA CYS A 353 -6.83 -25.48 5.99
C CYS A 353 -5.61 -25.22 5.08
N GLN A 354 -5.55 -24.08 4.41
CA GLN A 354 -4.53 -23.81 3.39
C GLN A 354 -3.28 -23.10 3.97
N GLU A 355 -2.82 -23.49 5.16
CA GLU A 355 -1.62 -22.92 5.80
C GLU A 355 -0.48 -23.94 5.97
N PRO A 356 0.21 -24.39 4.89
CA PRO A 356 1.35 -25.30 5.01
C PRO A 356 2.39 -24.80 6.03
N GLY A 357 2.80 -25.68 6.94
CA GLY A 357 3.72 -25.35 8.04
C GLY A 357 3.07 -24.68 9.26
N GLY A 358 1.80 -24.25 9.17
CA GLY A 358 0.98 -23.82 10.31
C GLY A 358 0.50 -24.99 11.18
N ARG A 359 -0.16 -24.69 12.30
CA ARG A 359 -0.69 -25.68 13.26
C ARG A 359 -2.14 -25.36 13.61
N MET A 360 -2.98 -26.39 13.61
CA MET A 360 -4.41 -26.28 13.92
C MET A 360 -4.70 -26.39 15.40
N TYR A 361 -5.72 -25.68 15.86
CA TYR A 361 -6.18 -25.68 17.24
C TYR A 361 -7.70 -25.79 17.33
N ALA A 362 -8.19 -26.33 18.44
CA ALA A 362 -9.59 -26.30 18.84
C ALA A 362 -9.72 -25.78 20.27
N LEU A 363 -10.57 -24.79 20.49
CA LEU A 363 -10.82 -24.17 21.80
C LEU A 363 -12.16 -24.68 22.34
N ILE A 364 -12.12 -25.68 23.24
CA ILE A 364 -13.32 -26.34 23.78
C ILE A 364 -13.40 -26.02 25.27
N ASN A 365 -14.45 -25.30 25.66
CA ASN A 365 -14.69 -24.85 27.04
C ASN A 365 -13.44 -24.19 27.67
N GLY A 366 -12.87 -23.19 26.97
CA GLY A 366 -11.64 -22.50 27.37
C GLY A 366 -10.34 -23.30 27.20
N LYS A 367 -10.38 -24.63 27.02
CA LYS A 367 -9.17 -25.46 26.87
C LYS A 367 -8.75 -25.61 25.41
N LYS A 368 -7.50 -25.24 25.11
CA LYS A 368 -6.86 -25.29 23.79
C LYS A 368 -6.27 -26.68 23.52
N TYR A 369 -6.77 -27.34 22.47
CA TYR A 369 -6.24 -28.59 21.90
C TYR A 369 -5.51 -28.28 20.59
N LYS A 370 -4.49 -29.06 20.22
CA LYS A 370 -3.65 -28.82 19.02
C LYS A 370 -3.56 -30.04 18.13
N SER A 371 -3.38 -29.85 16.82
CA SER A 371 -2.97 -30.93 15.91
C SER A 371 -1.57 -31.45 16.31
N LYS A 372 -1.33 -32.75 16.14
CA LYS A 372 -0.01 -33.35 16.39
C LYS A 372 1.01 -32.75 15.40
N GLU A 373 0.74 -32.94 14.12
CA GLU A 373 1.56 -32.41 13.04
C GLU A 373 1.23 -30.96 12.69
N LYS A 374 2.16 -30.32 11.98
CA LYS A 374 1.89 -29.14 11.17
C LYS A 374 1.07 -29.51 9.92
N ILE A 375 0.40 -28.53 9.33
CA ILE A 375 -0.40 -28.69 8.11
C ILE A 375 0.54 -28.98 6.93
N GLY A 376 0.21 -30.00 6.14
CA GLY A 376 0.96 -30.40 4.94
C GLY A 376 0.59 -29.61 3.68
N SER A 377 1.22 -29.93 2.56
CA SER A 377 0.89 -29.38 1.23
C SER A 377 -0.53 -29.71 0.77
N ASP A 378 -1.10 -30.82 1.27
CA ASP A 378 -2.48 -31.26 1.01
C ASP A 378 -3.54 -30.53 1.87
N GLY A 379 -3.10 -29.67 2.79
CA GLY A 379 -3.95 -28.88 3.69
C GLY A 379 -4.73 -29.68 4.74
N LYS A 380 -4.57 -31.01 4.84
CA LYS A 380 -5.40 -31.83 5.75
C LYS A 380 -4.95 -31.68 7.20
N PHE A 381 -5.90 -31.74 8.13
CA PHE A 381 -5.61 -31.71 9.57
C PHE A 381 -6.42 -32.71 10.39
N SER A 382 -5.90 -33.03 11.58
CA SER A 382 -6.55 -33.84 12.60
C SER A 382 -6.16 -33.36 14.00
N ILE A 383 -7.14 -33.00 14.81
CA ILE A 383 -6.98 -32.55 16.21
C ILE A 383 -7.61 -33.60 17.13
N SER A 384 -6.84 -34.15 18.06
CA SER A 384 -7.38 -35.06 19.09
C SER A 384 -8.02 -34.27 20.22
N ILE A 385 -9.25 -34.63 20.59
CA ILE A 385 -10.09 -33.91 21.57
C ILE A 385 -10.76 -34.90 22.55
N PRO A 386 -11.22 -34.46 23.73
CA PRO A 386 -11.99 -35.31 24.65
C PRO A 386 -13.36 -35.72 24.07
N LYS A 387 -14.12 -36.53 24.81
CA LYS A 387 -15.56 -36.68 24.57
C LYS A 387 -16.24 -35.34 24.93
N VAL A 388 -16.89 -34.71 23.98
CA VAL A 388 -17.69 -33.48 24.18
C VAL A 388 -19.17 -33.84 24.21
N LYS A 389 -20.01 -33.12 24.97
CA LYS A 389 -21.47 -33.29 24.99
C LYS A 389 -22.09 -32.77 23.68
N ALA A 390 -23.24 -33.31 23.29
CA ALA A 390 -24.03 -32.71 22.22
C ALA A 390 -24.57 -31.33 22.64
N GLY A 391 -24.71 -30.42 21.67
CA GLY A 391 -25.09 -29.02 21.89
C GLY A 391 -23.91 -28.07 22.12
N THR A 392 -22.75 -28.56 22.58
CA THR A 392 -21.56 -27.72 22.79
C THR A 392 -21.12 -27.04 21.49
N LYS A 393 -20.91 -25.73 21.53
CA LYS A 393 -20.19 -24.95 20.52
C LYS A 393 -18.71 -24.86 20.92
N PHE A 394 -17.81 -24.89 19.94
CA PHE A 394 -16.37 -24.71 20.15
C PHE A 394 -15.71 -24.22 18.86
N ASP A 395 -14.60 -23.49 18.97
CA ASP A 395 -13.95 -22.87 17.81
C ASP A 395 -12.74 -23.67 17.32
N VAL A 396 -12.54 -23.70 16.01
CA VAL A 396 -11.40 -24.34 15.34
C VAL A 396 -10.67 -23.28 14.52
N TYR A 397 -9.39 -23.07 14.78
CA TYR A 397 -8.59 -22.04 14.11
C TYR A 397 -7.18 -22.53 13.80
N VAL A 398 -6.47 -21.79 12.96
CA VAL A 398 -5.07 -22.03 12.62
C VAL A 398 -4.18 -20.96 13.26
N ILE A 399 -2.97 -21.34 13.63
CA ILE A 399 -1.85 -20.39 13.72
C ILE A 399 -0.90 -20.75 12.57
N ASP A 400 -0.52 -19.77 11.76
CA ASP A 400 0.29 -20.01 10.56
C ASP A 400 1.76 -20.37 10.88
N ALA A 401 2.59 -20.48 9.83
CA ALA A 401 4.00 -20.82 9.98
C ALA A 401 4.86 -19.72 10.63
N LYS A 402 4.36 -18.48 10.73
CA LYS A 402 5.04 -17.32 11.34
C LYS A 402 4.58 -17.04 12.77
N GLY A 403 3.37 -17.46 13.14
CA GLY A 403 2.80 -17.25 14.48
C GLY A 403 1.47 -16.47 14.50
N TYR A 404 0.95 -16.06 13.35
CA TYR A 404 -0.30 -15.27 13.29
C TYR A 404 -1.54 -16.15 13.38
N TYR A 405 -2.54 -15.68 14.13
CA TYR A 405 -3.84 -16.34 14.28
C TYR A 405 -4.71 -16.12 13.05
N GLY A 406 -5.26 -17.20 12.48
CA GLY A 406 -6.29 -17.17 11.45
C GLY A 406 -7.71 -17.06 12.01
N ASN A 407 -8.66 -16.83 11.11
CA ASN A 407 -10.09 -16.76 11.40
C ASN A 407 -10.60 -18.09 11.97
N ALA A 408 -11.50 -18.01 12.96
CA ALA A 408 -11.96 -19.16 13.72
C ALA A 408 -13.30 -19.70 13.21
N LYS A 409 -13.38 -21.01 12.94
CA LYS A 409 -14.62 -21.70 12.58
C LYS A 409 -15.32 -22.23 13.83
N THR A 410 -16.46 -21.65 14.19
CA THR A 410 -17.33 -22.21 15.24
C THR A 410 -18.00 -23.49 14.76
N VAL A 411 -17.85 -24.56 15.53
CA VAL A 411 -18.40 -25.90 15.29
C VAL A 411 -19.41 -26.25 16.40
N THR A 412 -20.58 -26.77 16.02
CA THR A 412 -21.60 -27.24 16.98
C THR A 412 -21.67 -28.77 17.00
N VAL A 413 -21.52 -29.38 18.18
CA VAL A 413 -21.56 -30.84 18.38
C VAL A 413 -23.00 -31.37 18.25
N GLN A 414 -23.37 -31.85 17.07
CA GLN A 414 -24.65 -32.54 16.83
C GLN A 414 -24.74 -33.89 17.58
N ALA A 415 -25.95 -34.24 18.02
CA ALA A 415 -26.25 -35.55 18.62
C ALA A 415 -26.12 -36.73 17.64
N ILE A 416 -25.90 -37.93 18.21
CA ILE A 416 -26.04 -39.22 17.51
C ILE A 416 -27.52 -39.40 17.09
N PRO A 417 -27.81 -39.83 15.85
CA PRO A 417 -29.17 -40.13 15.45
C PRO A 417 -29.73 -41.35 16.20
N ALA A 418 -31.01 -41.28 16.57
CA ALA A 418 -31.78 -42.45 16.96
C ALA A 418 -31.84 -43.48 15.81
N PRO A 419 -31.92 -44.80 16.09
CA PRO A 419 -32.07 -45.82 15.05
C PRO A 419 -33.37 -45.63 14.24
N PRO A 420 -33.40 -46.01 12.95
CA PRO A 420 -34.60 -45.84 12.12
C PRO A 420 -35.85 -46.53 12.66
N LYS A 421 -37.00 -45.87 12.54
CA LYS A 421 -38.32 -46.42 12.84
C LYS A 421 -38.85 -47.10 11.58
N VAL A 422 -38.74 -48.43 11.52
CA VAL A 422 -39.45 -49.23 10.51
C VAL A 422 -40.95 -49.11 10.75
N THR A 423 -41.72 -48.85 9.70
CA THR A 423 -43.19 -48.76 9.72
C THR A 423 -43.86 -49.92 8.98
N ALA A 424 -43.20 -50.52 7.97
CA ALA A 424 -43.68 -51.72 7.31
C ALA A 424 -42.54 -52.68 6.92
N CYS A 425 -42.73 -53.96 7.24
CA CYS A 425 -41.86 -55.08 6.86
C CYS A 425 -42.66 -56.40 6.93
N LYS A 426 -43.64 -56.54 6.02
CA LYS A 426 -44.54 -57.71 5.94
C LYS A 426 -43.90 -58.84 5.13
N SER A 427 -44.06 -60.07 5.59
CA SER A 427 -43.68 -61.28 4.86
C SER A 427 -44.29 -61.33 3.44
N GLY A 428 -43.59 -61.99 2.52
CA GLY A 428 -43.95 -62.08 1.09
C GLY A 428 -43.58 -60.83 0.27
N THR A 429 -43.51 -59.65 0.88
CA THR A 429 -43.07 -58.42 0.19
C THR A 429 -41.55 -58.35 0.01
N LYS A 430 -41.05 -57.45 -0.85
CA LYS A 430 -39.61 -57.11 -0.97
C LYS A 430 -39.25 -55.75 -0.35
N ASN A 431 -40.15 -55.11 0.41
CA ASN A 431 -40.01 -53.70 0.79
C ASN A 431 -40.00 -53.51 2.32
N ILE A 432 -38.94 -52.88 2.83
CA ILE A 432 -38.86 -52.37 4.20
C ILE A 432 -39.05 -50.85 4.14
N LYS A 433 -40.15 -50.34 4.69
CA LYS A 433 -40.47 -48.89 4.74
C LYS A 433 -40.28 -48.36 6.16
N GLY A 434 -39.92 -47.08 6.29
CA GLY A 434 -39.80 -46.42 7.59
C GLY A 434 -39.43 -44.94 7.52
N SER A 435 -39.06 -44.37 8.68
CA SER A 435 -38.57 -43.01 8.81
C SER A 435 -37.37 -42.87 9.76
N THR A 436 -36.59 -41.80 9.58
CA THR A 436 -35.45 -41.45 10.44
C THR A 436 -35.12 -39.95 10.32
N PHE A 437 -33.84 -39.55 10.29
CA PHE A 437 -33.41 -38.17 10.02
C PHE A 437 -33.46 -37.88 8.51
N ALA A 438 -33.65 -36.61 8.12
CA ALA A 438 -33.52 -36.16 6.74
C ALA A 438 -32.04 -36.17 6.29
N TYR A 439 -31.80 -36.18 4.97
CA TYR A 439 -30.48 -36.08 4.34
C TYR A 439 -29.45 -37.05 4.95
N SER A 440 -29.88 -38.30 5.11
CA SER A 440 -29.16 -39.34 5.84
C SER A 440 -29.25 -40.69 5.09
N THR A 441 -28.18 -41.48 5.16
CA THR A 441 -28.14 -42.82 4.54
C THR A 441 -28.56 -43.88 5.55
N VAL A 442 -29.69 -44.53 5.29
CA VAL A 442 -30.11 -45.76 5.94
C VAL A 442 -29.29 -46.93 5.39
N THR A 443 -28.94 -47.87 6.25
CA THR A 443 -28.31 -49.15 5.88
C THR A 443 -29.04 -50.29 6.56
N VAL A 444 -29.49 -51.26 5.77
CA VAL A 444 -30.15 -52.50 6.21
C VAL A 444 -29.27 -53.69 5.86
N THR A 445 -29.17 -54.69 6.73
CA THR A 445 -28.56 -55.98 6.41
C THR A 445 -29.57 -57.10 6.65
N TYR A 446 -29.86 -57.88 5.60
CA TYR A 446 -30.84 -58.99 5.57
C TYR A 446 -30.31 -60.13 4.70
N ASN A 447 -30.39 -61.37 5.18
CA ASN A 447 -29.79 -62.57 4.54
C ASN A 447 -28.30 -62.34 4.14
N GLY A 448 -27.50 -61.72 5.03
CA GLY A 448 -26.09 -61.38 4.77
C GLY A 448 -25.87 -60.17 3.84
N LYS A 449 -26.78 -59.94 2.87
CA LYS A 449 -26.69 -58.83 1.92
C LYS A 449 -27.03 -57.48 2.58
N THR A 450 -26.39 -56.42 2.08
CA THR A 450 -26.53 -55.06 2.62
C THR A 450 -27.17 -54.12 1.58
N TYR A 451 -28.17 -53.37 2.03
CA TYR A 451 -29.00 -52.47 1.24
C TYR A 451 -28.90 -51.06 1.80
N LYS A 452 -29.03 -50.04 0.94
CA LYS A 452 -28.95 -48.62 1.32
C LYS A 452 -30.10 -47.82 0.71
N ALA A 453 -30.55 -46.80 1.42
CA ALA A 453 -31.49 -45.79 0.93
C ALA A 453 -31.14 -44.44 1.55
N ASN A 454 -31.32 -43.34 0.81
CA ASN A 454 -31.16 -41.99 1.32
C ASN A 454 -32.52 -41.38 1.66
N THR A 455 -32.59 -40.55 2.70
CA THR A 455 -33.80 -39.85 3.14
C THR A 455 -33.85 -38.42 2.61
N GLY A 456 -35.02 -38.00 2.12
CA GLY A 456 -35.28 -36.60 1.73
C GLY A 456 -35.76 -35.73 2.89
N LYS A 457 -36.26 -34.52 2.56
CA LYS A 457 -36.92 -33.58 3.50
C LYS A 457 -38.09 -34.24 4.26
N ASN A 458 -38.77 -35.19 3.61
CA ASN A 458 -39.87 -36.01 4.16
C ASN A 458 -39.44 -37.07 5.20
N LYS A 459 -38.13 -37.24 5.47
CA LYS A 459 -37.56 -38.15 6.49
C LYS A 459 -37.86 -39.65 6.30
N SER A 460 -38.54 -40.04 5.22
CA SER A 460 -38.92 -41.43 4.95
C SER A 460 -37.89 -42.17 4.10
N PHE A 461 -37.92 -43.50 4.16
CA PHE A 461 -37.12 -44.38 3.31
C PHE A 461 -37.93 -45.60 2.86
N VAL A 462 -37.55 -46.13 1.70
CA VAL A 462 -37.92 -47.47 1.21
C VAL A 462 -36.63 -48.20 0.89
N ILE A 463 -36.47 -49.40 1.45
CA ILE A 463 -35.41 -50.35 1.10
C ILE A 463 -36.08 -51.49 0.33
N ALA A 464 -35.71 -51.67 -0.93
CA ALA A 464 -36.04 -52.87 -1.70
C ALA A 464 -34.96 -53.94 -1.47
N THR A 465 -35.38 -55.17 -1.21
CA THR A 465 -34.52 -56.36 -1.13
C THR A 465 -34.59 -57.17 -2.43
N ASP A 466 -33.55 -57.94 -2.75
CA ASP A 466 -33.55 -58.81 -3.94
C ASP A 466 -34.57 -59.96 -3.81
N THR A 467 -34.64 -60.50 -2.61
CA THR A 467 -35.41 -61.64 -2.14
C THR A 467 -36.60 -61.18 -1.31
N THR A 468 -37.64 -62.00 -1.23
CA THR A 468 -38.81 -61.71 -0.38
C THR A 468 -38.45 -61.78 1.10
N LEU A 469 -39.11 -60.94 1.89
CA LEU A 469 -39.07 -60.96 3.34
C LEU A 469 -39.75 -62.25 3.83
N LYS A 470 -38.99 -63.14 4.48
CA LYS A 470 -39.53 -64.39 5.04
C LYS A 470 -39.94 -64.16 6.50
N LYS A 471 -41.14 -64.62 6.88
CA LYS A 471 -41.71 -64.49 8.24
C LYS A 471 -40.72 -65.04 9.29
N GLY A 472 -40.64 -64.38 10.44
CA GLY A 472 -39.76 -64.79 11.54
C GLY A 472 -38.25 -64.53 11.34
N LYS A 473 -37.78 -64.31 10.09
CA LYS A 473 -36.39 -63.87 9.88
C LYS A 473 -36.18 -62.44 10.42
N LYS A 474 -34.93 -62.18 10.82
CA LYS A 474 -34.49 -60.89 11.35
C LYS A 474 -33.68 -60.12 10.31
N PHE A 475 -33.75 -58.79 10.37
CA PHE A 475 -32.81 -57.89 9.69
C PHE A 475 -32.28 -56.85 10.68
N THR A 476 -31.11 -56.29 10.39
CA THR A 476 -30.55 -55.17 11.16
C THR A 476 -30.63 -53.87 10.37
N ILE A 477 -30.78 -52.74 11.06
CA ILE A 477 -30.92 -51.41 10.46
C ILE A 477 -30.18 -50.35 11.28
N LYS A 478 -29.53 -49.40 10.59
CA LYS A 478 -28.86 -48.22 11.15
C LYS A 478 -28.95 -47.04 10.19
N VAL A 479 -28.69 -45.83 10.68
CA VAL A 479 -28.60 -44.60 9.86
C VAL A 479 -27.27 -43.89 10.08
N ARG A 480 -26.72 -43.30 9.02
CA ARG A 480 -25.62 -42.34 9.04
C ARG A 480 -26.15 -40.96 8.59
N ARG A 481 -25.97 -39.93 9.40
CA ARG A 481 -26.24 -38.53 9.01
C ARG A 481 -25.14 -38.01 8.07
N SER A 482 -25.42 -36.94 7.33
CA SER A 482 -24.42 -36.19 6.55
C SER A 482 -23.18 -35.79 7.37
N SER A 483 -23.35 -35.42 8.64
CA SER A 483 -22.27 -35.19 9.62
C SER A 483 -21.48 -36.44 10.04
N GLY A 484 -21.73 -37.60 9.43
CA GLY A 484 -21.02 -38.85 9.68
C GLY A 484 -21.35 -39.54 11.00
N ASN A 485 -22.12 -38.92 11.91
CA ASN A 485 -22.71 -39.57 13.09
C ASN A 485 -23.58 -40.77 12.66
N VAL A 486 -23.41 -41.92 13.33
CA VAL A 486 -24.13 -43.19 13.04
C VAL A 486 -24.96 -43.60 14.25
N SER A 487 -26.17 -44.11 14.03
CA SER A 487 -27.03 -44.61 15.11
C SER A 487 -26.48 -45.91 15.72
N LYS A 488 -27.00 -46.31 16.90
CA LYS A 488 -26.97 -47.72 17.29
C LYS A 488 -27.64 -48.56 16.17
N THR A 489 -27.16 -49.77 15.95
CA THR A 489 -27.86 -50.77 15.13
C THR A 489 -29.09 -51.24 15.88
N LYS A 490 -30.23 -51.37 15.20
CA LYS A 490 -31.45 -51.97 15.73
C LYS A 490 -31.82 -53.21 14.92
N THR A 491 -32.35 -54.23 15.58
CA THR A 491 -32.82 -55.46 14.94
C THR A 491 -34.35 -55.46 14.88
N TYR A 492 -34.89 -55.96 13.76
CA TYR A 492 -36.33 -56.13 13.54
C TYR A 492 -36.62 -57.55 13.05
N THR A 493 -37.73 -58.13 13.51
CA THR A 493 -38.27 -59.42 13.02
C THR A 493 -39.36 -59.14 11.99
N ILE A 494 -39.36 -59.88 10.88
CA ILE A 494 -40.38 -59.81 9.83
C ILE A 494 -41.68 -60.47 10.31
N LYS A 495 -42.80 -59.75 10.15
CA LYS A 495 -44.16 -60.21 10.54
C LYS A 495 -44.83 -61.04 9.45
#